data_AF-A0A9R1UNA7-F1
#
_entry.id   AF-A0A9R1UNA7-F1
#
_cell.length_a   1.000
_cell.length_b   1.000
_cell.length_c   1.000
_cell.angle_alpha   90.00
_cell.angle_beta   90.00
_cell.angle_gamma   90.00
#
_symmetry.space_group_name_H-M   'P 1'
#
loop_
_entity.id
_entity.type
_entity.pdbx_description
1 polymer ?
#
loop_
_entity_poly.entity_id
_entity_poly.type
_entity_poly.pdbx_seq_one_letter_code
_entity_poly.pdbx_strand_id
1 'polypeptide(L)'
;MGLANSLALKLYGVTSNMQDLVGGTISRNENGEPSGLMVDSAMKVVLSCIPEVFVEERRQALDRASRYTLMRGVTTVVDFERSFPGASLEHSWEEYWPGASLEHMATRYFLELILK
;
A
#
# COMPACT_ATOMS: atom_id res chain seq x y z
N MET A 1 -1.91 0.44 -12.95
CA MET A 1 -0.98 -0.57 -13.51
C MET A 1 0.08 -0.92 -12.47
N GLY A 2 0.53 -2.17 -12.44
CA GLY A 2 1.57 -2.68 -11.54
C GLY A 2 2.50 -3.65 -12.24
N LEU A 3 3.72 -3.81 -11.70
CA LEU A 3 4.73 -4.72 -12.24
C LEU A 3 5.07 -5.79 -11.20
N ALA A 4 4.95 -7.05 -11.59
CA ALA A 4 5.29 -8.21 -10.76
C ALA A 4 6.47 -8.96 -11.40
N ASN A 5 7.44 -9.34 -10.56
CA ASN A 5 8.57 -10.15 -11.03
C ASN A 5 8.17 -11.62 -11.21
N SER A 6 9.04 -12.40 -11.85
CA SER A 6 8.78 -13.81 -12.15
C SER A 6 8.58 -14.69 -10.90
N LEU A 7 9.16 -14.34 -9.76
CA LEU A 7 8.93 -15.04 -8.50
C LEU A 7 7.50 -14.82 -7.99
N ALA A 8 7.03 -13.57 -8.00
CA ALA A 8 5.67 -13.22 -7.60
C ALA A 8 4.64 -13.89 -8.52
N LEU A 9 4.85 -13.88 -9.84
CA LEU A 9 3.95 -14.57 -10.77
C LEU A 9 3.85 -16.08 -10.50
N LYS A 10 4.97 -16.73 -10.17
CA LYS A 10 5.02 -18.17 -9.83
C LYS A 10 4.30 -18.49 -8.53
N LEU A 11 4.53 -17.69 -7.48
CA LEU A 11 3.92 -17.91 -6.16
C LEU A 11 2.38 -17.87 -6.22
N TYR A 12 1.81 -17.10 -7.14
CA TYR A 12 0.36 -16.90 -7.26
C TYR A 12 -0.25 -17.57 -8.49
N GLY A 13 0.48 -18.48 -9.13
CA GLY A 13 -0.06 -19.31 -10.20
C GLY A 13 -0.47 -18.51 -11.44
N VAL A 14 0.15 -17.36 -11.67
CA VAL A 14 -0.09 -16.57 -12.88
C VAL A 14 0.57 -17.30 -14.04
N THR A 15 -0.25 -17.96 -14.85
CA THR A 15 0.19 -18.77 -15.99
C THR A 15 -0.28 -18.15 -17.30
N SER A 16 0.30 -18.59 -18.42
CA SER A 16 -0.11 -18.18 -19.77
C SER A 16 -1.61 -18.39 -20.02
N ASN A 17 -2.18 -19.46 -19.43
CA ASN A 17 -3.59 -19.84 -19.57
C ASN A 17 -4.55 -19.09 -18.64
N MET A 18 -4.04 -18.27 -17.72
CA MET A 18 -4.89 -17.51 -16.80
C MET A 18 -5.73 -16.48 -17.56
N GLN A 19 -7.05 -16.59 -17.48
CA GLN A 19 -7.94 -15.60 -18.08
C GLN A 19 -7.81 -14.25 -17.36
N ASP A 20 -8.00 -13.18 -18.12
CA ASP A 20 -8.00 -11.83 -17.59
C ASP A 20 -9.23 -11.60 -16.69
N LEU A 21 -9.04 -10.80 -15.63
CA LEU A 21 -10.14 -10.37 -14.77
C LEU A 21 -10.99 -9.33 -15.49
N VAL A 22 -12.30 -9.33 -15.25
CA VAL A 22 -13.19 -8.29 -15.79
C VAL A 22 -12.68 -6.90 -15.39
N GLY A 23 -12.46 -6.02 -16.37
CA GLY A 23 -11.92 -4.68 -16.15
C GLY A 23 -10.44 -4.66 -15.78
N GLY A 24 -9.65 -5.61 -16.29
CA GLY A 24 -8.19 -5.62 -16.18
C GLY A 24 -7.55 -6.59 -17.17
N THR A 25 -6.24 -6.47 -17.38
CA THR A 25 -5.51 -7.31 -18.35
C THR A 25 -4.14 -7.68 -17.82
N ILE A 26 -3.75 -8.95 -17.97
CA ILE A 26 -2.39 -9.42 -17.74
C ILE A 26 -1.66 -9.36 -19.09
N SER A 27 -0.70 -8.44 -19.21
CA SER A 27 0.11 -8.31 -20.43
C SER A 27 0.93 -9.59 -20.65
N ARG A 28 1.06 -9.98 -21.92
CA ARG A 28 1.83 -11.16 -22.34
C ARG A 28 2.89 -10.77 -23.36
N ASN A 29 3.98 -11.52 -23.35
CA ASN A 29 5.02 -11.40 -24.37
C ASN A 29 4.62 -12.17 -25.65
N GLU A 30 5.49 -12.15 -26.66
CA GLU A 30 5.30 -12.82 -27.95
C GLU A 30 5.08 -14.34 -27.84
N ASN A 31 5.57 -14.97 -26.76
CA ASN A 31 5.41 -16.39 -26.48
C ASN A 31 4.10 -16.73 -25.74
N GLY A 32 3.27 -15.72 -25.45
CA GLY A 32 2.04 -15.87 -24.68
C GLY A 32 2.26 -16.00 -23.17
N GLU A 33 3.48 -15.80 -22.67
CA GLU A 33 3.78 -15.84 -21.24
C GLU A 33 3.45 -14.49 -20.58
N PRO A 34 3.01 -14.48 -19.31
CA PRO A 34 2.78 -13.24 -18.57
C PRO A 34 4.06 -12.41 -18.48
N SER A 35 4.02 -11.17 -18.95
CA SER A 35 5.18 -10.25 -18.95
C SER A 35 5.49 -9.68 -17.56
N GLY A 36 4.57 -9.86 -16.61
CA GLY A 36 4.59 -9.25 -15.29
C GLY A 36 3.88 -7.90 -15.21
N LEU A 37 3.46 -7.34 -16.34
CA LEU A 37 2.69 -6.10 -16.36
C LEU A 37 1.19 -6.37 -16.18
N MET A 38 0.61 -5.79 -15.12
CA MET A 38 -0.80 -5.93 -14.77
C MET A 38 -1.54 -4.60 -14.88
N VAL A 39 -2.64 -4.60 -15.64
CA VAL A 39 -3.46 -3.42 -15.92
C VAL A 39 -4.78 -3.52 -15.14
N ASP A 40 -5.16 -2.41 -14.51
CA ASP A 40 -6.40 -2.24 -13.73
C ASP A 40 -6.71 -3.40 -12.77
N SER A 41 -7.85 -4.08 -12.95
CA SER A 41 -8.29 -5.14 -12.03
C SER A 41 -7.33 -6.31 -11.97
N ALA A 42 -6.48 -6.53 -12.98
CA ALA A 42 -5.46 -7.59 -12.95
C ALA A 42 -4.47 -7.40 -11.80
N MET A 43 -4.22 -6.16 -11.36
CA MET A 43 -3.33 -5.92 -10.22
C MET A 43 -3.80 -6.63 -8.94
N LYS A 44 -5.12 -6.87 -8.79
CA LYS A 44 -5.68 -7.55 -7.60
C LYS A 44 -5.13 -8.96 -7.43
N VAL A 45 -4.72 -9.62 -8.52
CA VAL A 45 -4.12 -10.97 -8.48
C VAL A 45 -2.82 -10.96 -7.68
N VAL A 46 -2.02 -9.91 -7.82
CA VAL A 46 -0.69 -9.78 -7.18
C VAL A 46 -0.68 -8.87 -5.95
N LEU A 47 -1.69 -8.01 -5.79
CA LEU A 47 -1.77 -7.11 -4.65
C LEU A 47 -2.20 -7.82 -3.36
N SER A 48 -3.06 -8.84 -3.47
CA SER A 48 -3.44 -9.70 -2.33
C SER A 48 -2.26 -10.45 -1.71
N CYS A 49 -1.13 -10.47 -2.42
CA CYS A 49 0.12 -11.10 -2.03
C CYS A 49 0.96 -10.26 -1.10
N ILE A 50 0.74 -8.95 -1.11
CA ILE A 50 1.52 -8.01 -0.32
C ILE A 50 1.02 -8.15 1.12
N PRO A 51 1.84 -8.67 2.05
CA PRO A 51 1.42 -8.81 3.43
C PRO A 51 1.14 -7.42 4.02
N GLU A 52 0.24 -7.38 5.01
CA GLU A 52 0.06 -6.14 5.74
C GLU A 52 1.35 -5.79 6.49
N VAL A 53 1.81 -4.54 6.33
CA VAL A 53 2.97 -3.99 7.05
C VAL A 53 2.68 -3.98 8.54
N PHE A 54 3.62 -4.38 9.40
CA PHE A 54 3.39 -4.38 10.85
C PHE A 54 3.22 -2.96 11.40
N VAL A 55 2.38 -2.76 12.43
CA VAL A 55 2.12 -1.45 13.05
C VAL A 55 3.42 -0.70 13.39
N GLU A 56 4.42 -1.41 13.90
CA GLU A 56 5.69 -0.81 14.29
C GLU A 56 6.53 -0.30 13.11
N GLU A 57 6.53 -1.03 11.99
CA GLU A 57 7.21 -0.57 10.77
C GLU A 57 6.57 0.72 10.23
N ARG A 58 5.24 0.84 10.37
CA ARG A 58 4.49 2.05 9.98
C ARG A 58 4.81 3.23 10.88
N ARG A 59 4.92 3.01 12.19
CA ARG A 59 5.38 4.05 13.12
C ARG A 59 6.77 4.56 12.74
N GLN A 60 7.69 3.67 12.42
CA GLN A 60 9.02 4.09 11.98
C GLN A 60 8.99 4.83 10.64
N ALA A 61 8.10 4.47 9.71
CA ALA A 61 7.90 5.21 8.48
C ALA A 61 7.33 6.62 8.74
N LEU A 62 6.36 6.73 9.64
CA LEU A 62 5.73 7.99 10.05
C LEU A 62 6.73 8.93 10.75
N ASP A 63 7.60 8.41 11.63
CA ASP A 63 8.69 9.18 12.24
C ASP A 63 9.67 9.71 11.19
N ARG A 64 10.09 8.87 10.23
CA ARG A 64 10.97 9.30 9.12
C ARG A 64 10.31 10.38 8.27
N ALA A 65 9.02 10.24 7.94
CA ALA A 65 8.27 11.24 7.18
C ALA A 65 8.11 12.56 7.96
N SER A 66 7.86 12.48 9.27
CA SER A 66 7.75 13.65 10.17
C SER A 66 9.04 14.46 10.18
N ARG A 67 10.19 13.79 10.38
CA ARG A 67 11.51 14.47 10.35
C ARG A 67 11.79 15.11 9.00
N TYR A 68 11.48 14.40 7.91
CA TYR A 68 11.70 14.90 6.55
C TYR A 68 10.86 16.16 6.26
N THR A 69 9.58 16.15 6.65
CA THR A 69 8.67 17.30 6.45
C THR A 69 9.08 18.51 7.28
N LEU A 70 9.48 18.32 8.54
CA LEU A 70 10.01 19.40 9.37
C LEU A 70 11.28 20.03 8.81
N MET A 71 12.21 19.21 8.29
CA MET A 71 13.41 19.71 7.63
C MET A 71 13.09 20.60 6.42
N ARG A 72 11.88 20.49 5.86
CA ARG A 72 11.38 21.32 4.75
C ARG A 72 10.49 22.48 5.23
N GLY A 73 10.36 22.69 6.54
CA GLY A 73 9.52 23.75 7.12
C GLY A 73 8.03 23.42 7.17
N VAL A 74 7.62 22.17 6.89
CA VAL A 74 6.23 21.73 6.98
C VAL A 74 5.94 21.30 8.42
N THR A 75 5.04 22.00 9.10
CA THR A 75 4.70 21.77 10.52
C THR A 75 3.40 21.00 10.74
N THR A 76 2.58 20.88 9.69
CA THR A 76 1.27 20.21 9.74
C THR A 76 1.06 19.40 8.46
N VAL A 77 0.60 18.16 8.61
CA VAL A 77 0.19 17.28 7.51
C VAL A 77 -1.23 16.79 7.80
N VAL A 78 -2.08 16.85 6.78
CA VAL A 78 -3.38 16.16 6.80
C VAL A 78 -3.20 14.89 5.99
N ASP A 79 -3.39 13.74 6.63
CA ASP A 79 -3.37 12.46 5.97
C ASP A 79 -4.80 11.96 5.77
N PHE A 80 -5.10 11.47 4.57
CA PHE A 80 -6.45 11.03 4.21
C PHE A 80 -6.42 9.57 3.79
N GLU A 81 -7.00 8.75 4.66
CA GLU A 81 -7.36 7.35 4.46
C GLU A 81 -6.25 6.38 4.02
N ARG A 82 -6.17 5.26 4.73
CA ARG A 82 -5.29 4.14 4.42
C ARG A 82 -5.96 3.22 3.38
N SER A 83 -6.10 3.68 2.14
CA SER A 83 -6.62 2.84 1.06
C SER A 83 -5.50 2.15 0.29
N PHE A 84 -5.00 1.04 0.85
CA PHE A 84 -4.15 0.11 0.10
C PHE A 84 -4.88 -1.23 -0.09
N PRO A 85 -4.84 -1.82 -1.30
CA PRO A 85 -5.40 -3.15 -1.52
C PRO A 85 -4.76 -4.17 -0.57
N GLY A 86 -5.56 -4.78 0.31
CA GLY A 86 -5.10 -5.73 1.32
C GLY A 86 -4.87 -5.16 2.72
N ALA A 87 -5.00 -3.84 2.93
CA ALA A 87 -4.96 -3.25 4.26
C ALA A 87 -6.31 -3.41 4.99
N SER A 88 -6.25 -3.80 6.26
CA SER A 88 -7.41 -3.75 7.15
C SER A 88 -7.84 -2.30 7.40
N LEU A 89 -9.17 -2.07 7.43
CA LEU A 89 -9.74 -0.81 7.93
C LEU A 89 -9.71 -0.74 9.46
N GLU A 90 -9.61 -1.89 10.14
CA GLU A 90 -9.49 -1.96 11.59
C GLU A 90 -8.08 -1.52 12.03
N HIS A 91 -8.01 -0.85 13.19
CA HIS A 91 -6.74 -0.47 13.84
C HIS A 91 -5.84 0.51 13.07
N SER A 92 -6.36 1.22 12.06
CA SER A 92 -5.60 2.24 11.30
C SER A 92 -5.06 3.37 12.19
N TRP A 93 -5.72 3.68 13.31
CA TRP A 93 -5.29 4.68 14.27
C TRP A 93 -4.18 4.22 15.24
N GLU A 94 -3.85 2.93 15.32
CA GLU A 94 -2.86 2.41 16.29
C GLU A 94 -1.43 2.90 16.03
N GLU A 95 -1.11 3.27 14.79
CA GLU A 95 0.17 3.88 14.46
C GLU A 95 0.29 5.33 14.99
N TYR A 96 -0.84 6.01 15.19
CA TYR A 96 -0.92 7.36 15.71
C TYR A 96 -1.06 7.42 17.25
N TRP A 97 -1.55 6.36 17.88
CA TRP A 97 -1.86 6.33 19.31
C TRP A 97 -1.15 5.18 20.05
N PRO A 98 0.07 5.40 20.58
CA PRO A 98 0.78 4.40 21.36
C PRO A 98 0.37 4.52 22.84
N GLY A 99 -0.91 4.45 23.17
CA GLY A 99 -1.39 4.32 24.56
C GLY A 99 -1.07 5.44 25.58
N ALA A 100 -0.15 6.38 25.33
CA ALA A 100 0.09 7.62 26.08
C ALA A 100 1.35 8.31 25.51
N SER A 101 1.18 9.30 24.64
CA SER A 101 2.01 10.51 24.47
C SER A 101 2.02 10.93 23.00
N LEU A 102 1.23 11.95 22.68
CA LEU A 102 1.32 12.70 21.42
C LEU A 102 2.61 13.55 21.33
N GLU A 103 3.50 13.47 22.32
CA GLU A 103 4.68 14.32 22.49
C GLU A 103 5.85 13.96 21.56
N HIS A 104 5.84 12.76 20.96
CA HIS A 104 6.93 12.27 20.12
C HIS A 104 6.76 12.57 18.62
N MET A 105 5.58 13.04 18.20
CA MET A 105 5.32 13.39 16.80
C MET A 105 5.80 14.81 16.53
N ALA A 106 6.92 14.93 15.84
CA ALA A 106 7.56 16.21 15.55
C ALA A 106 6.73 17.08 14.58
N THR A 107 5.93 16.46 13.71
CA THR A 107 4.92 17.11 12.84
C THR A 107 3.53 16.75 13.34
N ARG A 108 2.58 17.71 13.37
CA ARG A 108 1.19 17.40 13.73
C ARG A 108 0.48 16.73 12.56
N TYR A 109 -0.04 15.54 12.80
CA TYR A 109 -0.93 14.83 11.88
C TYR A 109 -2.38 15.02 12.31
N PHE A 110 -3.21 15.55 11.41
CA PHE A 110 -4.66 15.59 11.58
C PHE A 110 -5.29 14.48 10.72
N LEU A 111 -6.04 13.59 11.37
CA LEU A 111 -6.91 12.64 10.71
C LEU A 111 -8.28 13.31 10.53
N GLU A 112 -8.65 13.67 9.30
CA GLU A 112 -10.05 13.95 8.98
C GLU A 112 -10.75 12.64 8.61
N LEU A 113 -11.35 11.99 9.60
CA LEU A 113 -12.35 10.95 9.35
C LEU A 113 -13.63 11.60 8.83
N ILE A 114 -13.73 11.75 7.50
CA ILE A 114 -15.00 12.07 6.86
C ILE A 114 -15.82 10.77 6.82
N LEU A 115 -16.45 10.43 7.95
CA LEU A 115 -17.56 9.49 7.98
C LEU A 115 -18.83 10.26 7.59
N LYS A 116 -19.30 10.05 6.36
CA LYS A 116 -20.70 10.27 5.96
C LYS A 116 -21.27 8.97 5.41
#